data_AF-A0A534X6L3-F1
#
_entry.id   AF-A0A534X6L3-F1
#
_cell.length_a   1.000
_cell.length_b   1.000
_cell.length_c   1.000
_cell.angle_alpha   90.00
_cell.angle_beta   90.00
_cell.angle_gamma   90.00
#
_symmetry.space_group_name_H-M   'P 1'
#
loop_
_entity.id
_entity.type
_entity.pdbx_description
1 polymer ?
#
loop_
_entity_poly.entity_id
_entity_poly.type
_entity_poly.pdbx_seq_one_letter_code
_entity_poly.pdbx_strand_id
1 'polypeptide(L)' 'SALREARAAFEARHIAAVLHQHGGNVTHAAQALGLSRFMLQKKMREYRLR' A
#
# COMPACT_ATOMS: atom_id res chain seq x y z
N SER A 1 0.89 5.82 19.38
CA SER A 1 0.40 4.73 20.25
C SER A 1 0.68 3.43 19.54
N ALA A 2 1.04 2.38 20.28
CA ALA A 2 1.49 1.10 19.70
C ALA A 2 0.52 0.52 18.65
N LEU A 3 -0.80 0.69 18.84
CA LEU A 3 -1.81 0.25 17.86
C LEU A 3 -1.71 0.98 16.51
N ARG A 4 -1.45 2.29 16.51
CA ARG A 4 -1.30 3.07 15.26
C ARG A 4 -0.06 2.63 14.49
N GLU A 5 1.05 2.39 15.19
CA GLU A 5 2.30 1.91 14.60
C GLU A 5 2.16 0.48 14.07
N ALA A 6 1.55 -0.42 14.83
CA ALA A 6 1.27 -1.78 14.39
C ALA A 6 0.39 -1.82 13.14
N ARG A 7 -0.65 -0.96 13.08
CA ARG A 7 -1.52 -0.81 11.90
C ARG A 7 -0.73 -0.30 10.69
N ALA A 8 0.09 0.74 10.86
CA ALA A 8 0.89 1.28 9.76
C ALA A 8 1.89 0.25 9.22
N ALA A 9 2.55 -0.51 10.11
CA ALA A 9 3.49 -1.55 9.71
C ALA A 9 2.78 -2.70 8.96
N PHE A 10 1.59 -3.11 9.41
CA PHE A 10 0.77 -4.10 8.71
C PHE A 10 0.36 -3.58 7.33
N GLU A 11 -0.17 -2.36 7.27
CA GLU A 11 -0.65 -1.75 6.03
C GLU A 11 0.47 -1.61 4.99
N ALA A 12 1.66 -1.16 5.40
CA ALA A 12 2.83 -1.06 4.52
C ALA A 12 3.22 -2.43 3.93
N ARG A 13 3.29 -3.48 4.76
CA ARG A 13 3.61 -4.84 4.28
C ARG A 13 2.54 -5.38 3.33
N HIS A 14 1.27 -5.16 3.65
CA HIS A 14 0.17 -5.62 2.82
C HIS A 14 0.17 -4.93 1.44
N ILE A 15 0.35 -3.60 1.41
CA ILE A 15 0.46 -2.84 0.17
C ILE A 15 1.66 -3.30 -0.67
N ALA A 16 2.82 -3.50 -0.05
CA ALA A 16 4.01 -3.96 -0.75
C ALA A 16 3.81 -5.35 -1.39
N ALA A 17 3.16 -6.27 -0.67
CA ALA A 17 2.85 -7.61 -1.18
C ALA A 17 1.92 -7.55 -2.41
N VAL A 18 0.86 -6.74 -2.35
CA VAL A 18 -0.08 -6.60 -3.47
C VAL A 18 0.58 -5.91 -4.68
N LEU A 19 1.42 -4.89 -4.45
CA LEU A 19 2.22 -4.28 -5.51
C LEU A 19 3.11 -5.32 -6.20
N HIS A 20 3.79 -6.17 -5.42
CA HIS A 20 4.63 -7.24 -5.96
C HIS A 20 3.81 -8.27 -6.78
N GLN A 21 2.66 -8.71 -6.28
CA GLN A 21 1.76 -9.64 -6.98
C GLN A 21 1.29 -9.11 -8.34
N HIS A 22 1.15 -7.80 -8.48
CA HIS A 22 0.77 -7.15 -9.74
C HIS A 22 1.97 -6.58 -10.52
N GLY A 23 3.21 -6.98 -10.21
CA GLY A 23 4.40 -6.56 -10.95
C GLY A 23 4.65 -5.04 -10.89
N GLY A 24 4.26 -4.38 -9.80
CA GLY A 24 4.36 -2.93 -9.64
C GLY A 24 3.27 -2.13 -10.37
N ASN A 25 2.28 -2.78 -11.00
CA ASN A 25 1.17 -2.06 -11.62
C ASN A 25 0.25 -1.44 -10.56
N VAL A 26 0.51 -0.16 -10.27
CA VAL A 26 -0.21 0.62 -9.26
C VAL A 26 -1.71 0.68 -9.52
N THR A 27 -2.16 0.66 -10.78
CA THR A 27 -3.60 0.71 -11.10
C THR A 27 -4.29 -0.59 -10.69
N HIS A 28 -3.73 -1.74 -11.08
CA HIS A 28 -4.30 -3.05 -10.72
C HIS A 28 -4.18 -3.32 -9.20
N ALA A 29 -3.05 -2.95 -8.59
CA ALA A 29 -2.88 -3.06 -7.14
C ALA A 29 -3.88 -2.19 -6.37
N ALA A 30 -4.17 -0.97 -6.84
CA ALA A 30 -5.17 -0.11 -6.20
C ALA A 30 -6.57 -0.72 -6.27
N GLN A 31 -6.94 -1.30 -7.42
CA GLN A 31 -8.21 -2.00 -7.58
C GLN A 31 -8.30 -3.21 -6.63
N ALA A 32 -7.26 -4.03 -6.53
CA ALA A 32 -7.21 -5.16 -5.61
C ALA A 32 -7.32 -4.76 -4.13
N LEU A 33 -6.78 -3.59 -3.77
CA LEU A 33 -6.84 -3.02 -2.42
C LEU A 33 -8.16 -2.26 -2.12
N GLY A 34 -9.06 -2.11 -3.10
CA GLY A 34 -10.26 -1.28 -2.96
C GLY A 34 -9.95 0.21 -2.77
N LEU A 35 -8.82 0.68 -3.30
CA LEU A 35 -8.36 2.06 -3.20
C LEU A 35 -8.45 2.77 -4.55
N SER A 36 -8.57 4.09 -4.52
CA SER A 36 -8.21 4.89 -5.69
C SER A 36 -6.70 4.83 -5.93
N ARG A 37 -6.28 4.93 -7.20
CA ARG A 37 -4.86 5.03 -7.56
C ARG A 37 -4.15 6.17 -6.82
N PHE A 38 -4.81 7.31 -6.65
CA PHE A 38 -4.27 8.46 -5.92
C PHE A 38 -4.01 8.14 -4.44
N MET A 39 -4.94 7.46 -3.77
CA MET A 39 -4.76 7.04 -2.38
C MET A 39 -3.61 6.05 -2.23
N LEU A 40 -3.51 5.06 -3.12
CA LEU A 40 -2.40 4.11 -3.10
C LEU A 40 -1.06 4.84 -3.28
N GLN A 41 -0.95 5.75 -4.25
CA GLN A 41 0.28 6.55 -4.44
C GLN A 41 0.61 7.41 -3.22
N LYS A 42 -0.38 7.98 -2.52
CA LYS A 42 -0.16 8.71 -1.27
C LYS A 42 0.42 7.79 -0.20
N LYS A 43 -0.15 6.59 -0.01
CA LYS A 43 0.33 5.59 0.96
C LYS A 43 1.72 5.06 0.60
N MET A 44 2.01 4.84 -0.68
CA MET A 44 3.35 4.46 -1.14
C MET A 44 4.40 5.52 -0.75
N ARG A 45 4.09 6.81 -0.91
CA ARG A 45 4.98 7.89 -0.45
C ARG A 45 5.12 7.92 1.08
N GLU A 46 4.01 7.80 1.79
CA GLU A 46 3.96 7.79 3.27
C GLU A 46 4.82 6.66 3.86
N TYR A 47 4.72 5.46 3.29
CA TYR A 47 5.45 4.27 3.73
C TYR A 47 6.77 4.02 3.00
N ARG A 48 7.19 4.93 2.11
CA ARG A 48 8.43 4.84 1.31
C ARG A 48 8.54 3.53 0.50
N LEU A 49 7.41 3.08 -0.04
CA LEU A 49 7.32 1.96 -0.99
C LEU A 49 7.57 2.54 -2.39
N ARG A 50 8.71 2.23 -3.00
CA ARG A 50 9.11 2.74 -4.32
C ARG A 50 9.29 1.60 -5.31
#